data_AF-A0A1V1P0K6-F1
#
_entry.id   AF-A0A1V1P0K6-F1
#
_cell.length_a   1.000
_cell.length_b   1.000
_cell.length_c   1.000
_cell.angle_alpha   90.00
_cell.angle_beta   90.00
_cell.angle_gamma   90.00
#
_symmetry.space_group_name_H-M   'P 1'
#
loop_
_entity.id
_entity.type
_entity.pdbx_description
1 polymer ?
#
loop_
_entity_poly.entity_id
_entity_poly.type
_entity_poly.pdbx_seq_one_letter_code
_entity_poly.pdbx_strand_id
1 'polypeptide(L)'
;MCSPSDVGVPIGNLTSQFFANVYLDQLDHMIKDRWCIKNYIRYMDDFVTFAHEKEELTELKDRIQTYLTHSLKLTLKLSVTCLHKNNHGLNYLGMRIYPGHIRIKRENKRRSLKNAYQKMTLYEKNVITEDQMIHSLDSIFSHLKRFYPDINLWVPEPKRCVVSCASWRQLEQQPGERSLRNPQQEQAR
;
A
#
# COMPACT_ATOMS: atom_id res chain seq x y z
N MET A 1 29.42 -19.43 10.56
CA MET A 1 29.68 -20.39 9.48
C MET A 1 29.31 -19.73 8.17
N CYS A 2 30.31 -19.32 7.39
CA CYS A 2 30.13 -18.71 6.07
C CYS A 2 29.97 -19.84 5.05
N SER A 3 28.86 -19.87 4.33
CA SER A 3 28.71 -20.76 3.17
C SER A 3 29.51 -20.21 1.99
N PRO A 4 30.22 -21.05 1.22
CA PRO A 4 30.93 -20.62 0.03
C PRO A 4 29.93 -20.41 -1.09
N SER A 5 29.68 -19.16 -1.44
CA SER A 5 29.12 -18.78 -2.72
C SER A 5 29.75 -17.46 -3.10
N ASP A 6 30.69 -17.48 -4.04
CA ASP A 6 31.40 -16.31 -4.61
C ASP A 6 30.47 -15.29 -5.31
N VAL A 7 29.16 -15.46 -5.20
CA VAL A 7 28.15 -14.64 -5.88
C VAL A 7 27.09 -14.22 -4.86
N GLY A 8 27.01 -12.92 -4.61
CA GLY A 8 26.00 -12.33 -3.74
C GLY A 8 26.49 -11.07 -3.06
N VAL A 9 25.57 -10.13 -2.84
CA VAL A 9 25.84 -8.93 -2.05
C VAL A 9 25.29 -9.17 -0.64
N PRO A 10 26.02 -8.83 0.43
CA PRO A 10 25.55 -9.03 1.79
C PRO A 10 24.22 -8.31 2.03
N ILE A 11 23.23 -9.05 2.52
CA ILE A 11 21.88 -8.54 2.81
C ILE A 11 21.95 -7.76 4.12
N GLY A 12 21.59 -6.47 4.09
CA GLY A 12 21.50 -5.65 5.31
C GLY A 12 22.08 -4.24 5.20
N ASN A 13 22.74 -3.89 4.09
CA ASN A 13 23.19 -2.53 3.83
C ASN A 13 22.32 -1.85 2.76
N LEU A 14 22.14 -0.54 2.86
CA LEU A 14 21.42 0.28 1.88
C LEU A 14 22.07 0.17 0.49
N THR A 15 23.40 0.05 0.44
CA THR A 15 24.14 -0.13 -0.80
C THR A 15 23.75 -1.40 -1.53
N SER A 16 23.54 -2.51 -0.81
CA SER A 16 23.12 -3.79 -1.40
C SER A 16 21.73 -3.70 -2.04
N GLN A 17 20.80 -3.00 -1.38
CA GLN A 17 19.46 -2.76 -1.91
C GLN A 17 19.50 -1.87 -3.16
N PHE A 18 20.34 -0.84 -3.15
CA PHE A 18 20.55 0.03 -4.29
C PHE A 18 21.13 -0.73 -5.49
N PHE A 19 22.18 -1.53 -5.27
CA PHE A 19 22.78 -2.33 -6.32
C PHE A 19 21.80 -3.34 -6.93
N ALA A 20 20.93 -3.96 -6.12
CA ALA A 20 19.88 -4.83 -6.65
C ALA A 20 18.92 -4.10 -7.60
N ASN A 21 18.54 -2.86 -7.26
CA ASN A 21 17.69 -2.05 -8.12
C ASN A 21 18.37 -1.67 -9.44
N VAL A 22 19.62 -1.20 -9.37
CA VAL A 22 20.43 -0.86 -10.56
C VAL A 22 20.68 -2.08 -11.44
N TYR A 23 20.88 -3.25 -10.83
CA TYR A 23 21.12 -4.49 -11.58
C TYR A 23 19.91 -4.91 -12.41
N LEU A 24 18.71 -4.79 -11.84
CA LEU A 24 17.45 -5.14 -12.49
C LEU A 24 16.88 -4.04 -13.40
N ASP A 25 17.46 -2.84 -13.42
CA ASP A 25 17.07 -1.74 -14.31
C ASP A 25 17.08 -2.15 -15.80
N GLN A 26 18.03 -3.01 -16.19
CA GLN A 26 18.09 -3.55 -17.56
C GLN A 26 16.83 -4.34 -17.94
N LEU A 27 16.23 -5.06 -16.99
CA LEU A 27 14.95 -5.75 -17.20
C LEU A 27 13.83 -4.74 -17.46
N ASP A 28 13.79 -3.65 -16.70
CA ASP A 28 12.76 -2.61 -16.83
C ASP A 28 12.82 -1.98 -18.23
N HIS A 29 14.02 -1.65 -18.71
CA HIS A 29 14.24 -1.19 -20.08
C HIS A 29 13.81 -2.21 -21.14
N MET A 30 14.07 -3.51 -20.93
CA MET A 30 13.58 -4.53 -21.86
C MET A 30 12.06 -4.60 -21.89
N ILE A 31 11.41 -4.57 -20.73
CA ILE A 31 9.96 -4.69 -20.61
C ILE A 31 9.26 -3.45 -21.20
N LYS A 32 9.75 -2.25 -20.89
CA LYS A 32 9.11 -0.98 -21.29
C LYS A 32 9.49 -0.52 -22.68
N ASP A 33 10.78 -0.61 -23.06
CA ASP A 33 11.27 0.00 -24.30
C ASP A 33 11.33 -0.99 -25.46
N ARG A 34 11.61 -2.27 -25.19
CA ARG A 34 11.71 -3.29 -26.24
C ARG A 34 10.42 -4.06 -26.44
N TRP A 35 9.83 -4.56 -25.35
CA TRP A 35 8.59 -5.34 -25.41
C TRP A 35 7.34 -4.49 -25.30
N CYS A 36 7.49 -3.19 -24.99
CA CYS A 36 6.39 -2.23 -24.93
C CYS A 36 5.23 -2.66 -24.02
N ILE A 37 5.53 -3.38 -22.93
CA ILE A 37 4.51 -3.83 -21.99
C ILE A 37 3.96 -2.63 -21.22
N LYS A 38 2.66 -2.37 -21.39
CA LYS A 38 2.00 -1.19 -20.82
C LYS A 38 1.85 -1.31 -19.30
N ASN A 39 1.28 -2.41 -18.84
CA ASN A 39 0.86 -2.61 -17.46
C ASN A 39 1.90 -3.38 -16.66
N TYR A 40 3.02 -2.74 -16.34
CA TYR A 40 4.11 -3.33 -15.56
C TYR A 40 4.37 -2.49 -14.31
N ILE A 41 4.49 -3.16 -13.16
CA ILE A 41 4.80 -2.55 -11.87
C ILE A 41 5.91 -3.38 -11.21
N ARG A 42 6.92 -2.70 -10.66
CA ARG A 42 8.03 -3.33 -9.95
C ARG A 42 8.26 -2.64 -8.61
N TYR A 43 8.52 -3.44 -7.59
CA TYR A 43 8.96 -2.99 -6.28
C TYR A 43 10.09 -3.90 -5.82
N MET A 44 11.31 -3.37 -5.81
CA MET A 44 12.53 -4.15 -5.59
C MET A 44 12.55 -5.36 -6.54
N ASP A 45 12.63 -6.58 -6.02
CA ASP A 45 12.66 -7.80 -6.83
C ASP A 45 11.25 -8.31 -7.20
N ASP A 46 10.18 -7.76 -6.61
CA ASP A 46 8.80 -8.18 -6.84
C ASP A 46 8.17 -7.37 -7.98
N PHE A 47 7.87 -8.04 -9.09
CA PHE A 47 7.19 -7.44 -10.23
C PHE A 47 5.82 -8.06 -10.51
N VAL A 48 4.95 -7.26 -11.10
CA VAL A 48 3.57 -7.60 -11.44
C VAL A 48 3.26 -7.05 -12.82
N THR A 49 2.57 -7.86 -13.63
CA THR A 49 2.12 -7.46 -14.97
C THR A 49 0.65 -7.84 -15.15
N PHE A 50 -0.07 -7.07 -15.97
CA PHE A 50 -1.48 -7.32 -16.27
C PHE A 50 -1.71 -7.37 -17.78
N ALA A 51 -2.40 -8.42 -18.23
CA ALA A 51 -2.82 -8.57 -19.62
C ALA A 51 -4.28 -9.07 -19.68
N HIS A 52 -4.89 -8.96 -20.85
CA HIS A 52 -6.26 -9.43 -21.08
C HIS A 52 -6.31 -10.94 -21.27
N GLU A 53 -5.36 -11.49 -22.01
CA GLU A 53 -5.26 -12.91 -22.31
C GLU A 53 -4.22 -13.61 -21.43
N LYS A 54 -4.50 -14.88 -21.09
CA LYS A 54 -3.59 -15.69 -20.26
C LYS A 54 -2.33 -16.07 -21.03
N GLU A 55 -2.48 -16.29 -22.33
CA GLU A 55 -1.42 -16.66 -23.27
C GLU A 55 -0.36 -15.56 -23.32
N GLU A 56 -0.76 -14.29 -23.38
CA GLU A 56 0.15 -13.13 -23.33
C GLU A 56 1.01 -13.14 -22.05
N LEU A 57 0.39 -13.41 -20.89
CA LEU A 57 1.13 -13.48 -19.62
C LEU A 57 2.06 -14.68 -19.56
N THR A 58 1.66 -15.81 -20.17
CA THR A 58 2.47 -17.03 -20.19
C THR A 58 3.69 -16.84 -21.07
N GLU A 59 3.52 -16.30 -22.28
CA GLU A 59 4.63 -15.94 -23.17
C GLU A 59 5.55 -14.90 -22.53
N LEU A 60 4.98 -13.86 -21.91
CA LEU A 60 5.78 -12.82 -21.25
C LEU A 60 6.60 -13.39 -20.10
N LYS A 61 6.02 -14.30 -19.30
CA LYS A 61 6.74 -14.99 -18.23
C LYS A 61 7.94 -15.76 -18.77
N ASP A 62 7.74 -16.51 -19.85
CA ASP A 62 8.82 -17.30 -20.46
C ASP A 62 9.92 -16.40 -21.03
N ARG A 63 9.55 -15.30 -21.70
CA ARG A 63 10.50 -14.28 -22.19
C ARG A 63 11.30 -13.65 -21.06
N ILE A 64 10.65 -13.26 -19.96
CA ILE A 64 11.32 -12.72 -18.76
C ILE A 64 12.27 -13.76 -18.19
N GLN A 65 11.85 -15.01 -18.04
CA GLN A 65 12.69 -16.08 -17.49
C GLN A 65 13.95 -16.31 -18.34
N THR A 66 13.80 -16.37 -19.66
CA THR A 66 14.93 -16.48 -20.59
C THR A 66 15.87 -15.29 -20.44
N TYR A 67 15.35 -14.06 -20.44
CA TYR A 67 16.17 -12.87 -20.30
C TYR A 67 16.93 -12.83 -18.97
N LEU A 68 16.24 -13.08 -17.86
CA LEU A 68 16.84 -13.13 -16.52
C LEU A 68 17.98 -14.16 -16.46
N THR A 69 17.77 -15.35 -17.03
CA THR A 69 18.76 -16.44 -16.98
C THR A 69 19.97 -16.16 -17.87
N HIS A 70 19.75 -15.69 -19.10
CA HIS A 70 20.83 -15.52 -20.07
C HIS A 70 21.60 -14.20 -19.87
N SER A 71 20.90 -13.09 -19.66
CA SER A 71 21.49 -11.75 -19.57
C SER A 71 21.87 -11.37 -18.15
N LEU A 72 20.99 -11.61 -17.17
CA LEU A 72 21.20 -11.19 -15.78
C LEU A 72 21.67 -12.33 -14.85
N LYS A 73 21.82 -13.57 -15.36
CA LYS A 73 22.21 -14.73 -14.55
C LYS A 73 21.35 -14.92 -13.29
N LEU A 74 20.08 -14.51 -13.34
CA LEU A 74 19.10 -14.64 -12.26
C LEU A 74 18.11 -15.76 -12.57
N THR A 75 17.72 -16.49 -11.53
CA THR A 75 16.73 -17.56 -11.64
C THR A 75 15.40 -17.11 -11.07
N LEU A 76 14.34 -17.22 -11.87
CA LEU A 76 12.99 -16.88 -11.43
C LEU A 76 12.43 -17.95 -10.48
N LYS A 77 11.84 -17.53 -9.36
CA LYS A 77 11.21 -18.45 -8.39
C LYS A 77 9.84 -18.92 -8.86
N LEU A 78 9.81 -20.00 -9.63
CA LEU A 78 8.60 -20.55 -10.24
C LEU A 78 7.52 -20.97 -9.22
N SER A 79 7.91 -21.41 -8.02
CA SER A 79 6.97 -21.85 -6.99
C SER A 79 6.09 -20.72 -6.42
N VAL A 80 6.54 -19.47 -6.53
CA VAL A 80 5.81 -18.28 -6.04
C VAL A 80 5.20 -17.48 -7.19
N THR A 81 5.66 -17.73 -8.42
CA THR A 81 5.16 -17.04 -9.61
C THR A 81 3.81 -17.61 -10.02
N CYS A 82 2.74 -16.88 -9.71
CA CYS A 82 1.37 -17.31 -9.95
C CYS A 82 0.67 -16.43 -10.99
N LEU A 83 -0.12 -17.06 -11.86
CA LEU A 83 -1.07 -16.38 -12.75
C LEU A 83 -2.45 -16.38 -12.08
N HIS A 84 -3.01 -15.21 -11.85
CA HIS A 84 -4.32 -15.06 -11.21
C HIS A 84 -5.34 -14.50 -12.19
N LYS A 85 -6.55 -15.06 -12.18
CA LYS A 85 -7.70 -14.43 -12.84
C LYS A 85 -8.13 -13.19 -12.06
N ASN A 86 -8.67 -12.21 -12.77
CA ASN A 86 -9.24 -10.97 -12.26
C ASN A 86 -10.13 -11.13 -11.01
N ASN A 87 -10.97 -12.17 -10.96
CA ASN A 87 -11.92 -12.38 -9.86
C ASN A 87 -11.28 -12.75 -8.52
N HIS A 88 -10.06 -13.32 -8.52
CA HIS A 88 -9.41 -13.73 -7.28
C HIS A 88 -8.70 -12.55 -6.59
N GLY A 89 -8.39 -11.49 -7.32
CA GLY A 89 -7.58 -10.37 -6.84
C GLY A 89 -6.12 -10.78 -6.58
N LEU A 90 -5.20 -9.86 -6.88
CA LEU A 90 -3.77 -10.09 -6.77
C LEU A 90 -3.24 -9.61 -5.42
N ASN A 91 -2.50 -10.47 -4.71
CA ASN A 91 -1.79 -10.04 -3.50
C ASN A 91 -0.47 -9.36 -3.89
N TYR A 92 -0.28 -8.09 -3.52
CA TYR A 92 0.95 -7.34 -3.80
C TYR A 92 1.23 -6.34 -2.69
N LEU A 93 2.44 -6.34 -2.13
CA LEU A 93 2.92 -5.39 -1.09
C LEU A 93 1.97 -5.20 0.10
N GLY A 94 1.33 -6.28 0.57
CA GLY A 94 0.39 -6.22 1.70
C GLY A 94 -1.01 -5.71 1.35
N MET A 95 -1.28 -5.53 0.06
CA MET A 95 -2.57 -5.16 -0.50
C MET A 95 -3.13 -6.30 -1.35
N ARG A 96 -4.43 -6.22 -1.64
CA ARG A 96 -5.13 -7.08 -2.58
C ARG A 96 -5.79 -6.21 -3.65
N ILE A 97 -5.29 -6.35 -4.88
CA ILE A 97 -5.65 -5.54 -6.03
C ILE A 97 -6.75 -6.26 -6.80
N TYR A 98 -7.87 -5.58 -7.03
CA TYR A 98 -8.97 -6.04 -7.87
C TYR A 98 -9.18 -5.07 -9.04
N PRO A 99 -9.85 -5.49 -10.12
CA PRO A 99 -10.35 -4.54 -11.11
C PRO A 99 -11.25 -3.49 -10.41
N GLY A 100 -10.85 -2.21 -10.50
CA GLY A 100 -11.61 -1.08 -9.99
C GLY A 100 -11.46 -0.74 -8.51
N HIS A 101 -10.81 -1.57 -7.68
CA HIS A 101 -10.57 -1.22 -6.28
C HIS A 101 -9.40 -1.98 -5.64
N ILE A 102 -8.82 -1.40 -4.59
CA ILE A 102 -7.71 -1.99 -3.82
C ILE A 102 -8.17 -2.17 -2.37
N ARG A 103 -7.87 -3.33 -1.79
CA ARG A 103 -8.19 -3.67 -0.39
C ARG A 103 -6.91 -3.97 0.38
N ILE A 104 -6.91 -3.74 1.68
CA ILE A 104 -5.82 -4.20 2.55
C ILE A 104 -5.93 -5.72 2.69
N LYS A 105 -4.79 -6.42 2.68
CA LYS A 105 -4.77 -7.87 2.93
C LYS A 105 -5.36 -8.19 4.32
N ARG A 106 -6.14 -9.27 4.43
CA ARG A 106 -6.89 -9.60 5.66
C ARG A 106 -5.98 -9.72 6.89
N GLU A 107 -4.79 -10.29 6.73
CA GLU A 107 -3.81 -10.44 7.80
C GLU A 107 -3.26 -9.10 8.27
N ASN A 108 -3.03 -8.17 7.33
CA ASN A 108 -2.56 -6.82 7.64
C ASN A 108 -3.64 -6.03 8.37
N LYS A 109 -4.89 -6.06 7.88
CA LYS A 109 -6.03 -5.47 8.59
C LYS A 109 -6.15 -6.03 10.01
N ARG A 110 -6.09 -7.35 10.17
CA ARG A 110 -6.15 -8.00 11.49
C ARG A 110 -5.01 -7.56 12.40
N ARG A 111 -3.78 -7.46 11.86
CA ARG A 111 -2.61 -7.00 12.62
C ARG A 111 -2.79 -5.55 13.07
N SER A 112 -3.23 -4.66 12.19
CA SER A 112 -3.48 -3.25 12.52
C SER A 112 -4.54 -3.11 13.62
N LEU A 113 -5.65 -3.83 13.52
CA LEU A 113 -6.70 -3.82 14.55
C LEU A 113 -6.20 -4.40 15.89
N LYS A 114 -5.42 -5.49 15.84
CA LYS A 114 -4.79 -6.06 17.05
C LYS A 114 -3.86 -5.05 17.71
N ASN A 115 -3.05 -4.34 16.93
CA ASN A 115 -2.14 -3.32 17.44
C ASN A 115 -2.90 -2.16 18.07
N ALA A 116 -4.00 -1.71 17.45
CA ALA A 116 -4.87 -0.68 18.01
C ALA A 116 -5.45 -1.11 19.38
N TYR A 117 -6.00 -2.32 19.46
CA TYR A 117 -6.51 -2.88 20.72
C TYR A 117 -5.42 -2.96 21.80
N GLN A 118 -4.22 -3.42 21.44
CA GLN A 118 -3.10 -3.50 22.38
C GLN A 118 -2.72 -2.11 22.93
N LYS A 119 -2.74 -1.07 22.10
CA LYS A 119 -2.46 0.30 22.55
C LYS A 119 -3.54 0.81 23.50
N MET A 120 -4.81 0.54 23.22
CA MET A 120 -5.91 0.86 24.15
C MET A 120 -5.74 0.14 25.50
N THR A 121 -5.42 -1.16 25.51
CA THR A 121 -5.17 -1.90 26.76
C THR A 121 -3.95 -1.38 27.53
N LEU A 122 -2.89 -0.93 26.83
CA LEU A 122 -1.72 -0.33 27.50
C LEU A 122 -2.06 1.02 28.15
N TYR A 123 -2.94 1.80 27.51
CA TYR A 123 -3.45 3.04 28.07
C TYR A 123 -4.31 2.77 29.31
N GLU A 124 -5.22 1.79 29.27
CA GLU A 124 -6.03 1.39 30.43
C GLU A 124 -5.19 0.94 31.63
N LYS A 125 -4.01 0.36 31.36
CA LYS A 125 -3.04 -0.06 32.38
C LYS A 125 -2.09 1.07 32.82
N ASN A 126 -2.30 2.30 32.35
CA ASN A 126 -1.45 3.47 32.61
C ASN A 126 0.03 3.26 32.22
N VAL A 127 0.31 2.40 31.23
CA VAL A 127 1.69 2.15 30.75
C VAL A 127 2.13 3.19 29.73
N ILE A 128 1.18 3.75 28.97
CA ILE A 128 1.42 4.79 27.95
C ILE A 128 0.53 5.99 28.22
N THR A 129 0.95 7.16 27.73
CA THR A 129 0.14 8.39 27.83
C THR A 129 -0.98 8.41 26.80
N GLU A 130 -1.97 9.28 27.03
CA GLU A 130 -3.07 9.52 26.11
C GLU A 130 -2.57 9.97 24.73
N ASP A 131 -1.63 10.91 24.67
CA ASP A 131 -1.04 11.37 23.41
C ASP A 131 -0.36 10.25 22.62
N GLN A 132 0.38 9.37 23.31
CA GLN A 132 1.04 8.22 22.67
C GLN A 132 0.01 7.22 22.10
N MET A 133 -1.12 7.07 22.78
CA MET A 133 -2.23 6.24 22.32
C MET A 133 -2.91 6.87 21.10
N ILE A 134 -3.29 8.15 21.17
CA ILE A 134 -3.93 8.89 20.08
C ILE A 134 -3.05 8.89 18.82
N HIS A 135 -1.77 9.26 18.93
CA HIS A 135 -0.86 9.26 17.79
C HIS A 135 -0.71 7.87 17.14
N SER A 136 -0.68 6.81 17.94
CA SER A 136 -0.61 5.45 17.42
C SER A 136 -1.91 5.03 16.73
N LEU A 137 -3.06 5.43 17.27
CA LEU A 137 -4.37 5.10 16.71
C LEU A 137 -4.64 5.90 15.43
N ASP A 138 -4.35 7.20 15.43
CA ASP A 138 -4.52 8.07 14.26
C ASP A 138 -3.74 7.58 13.06
N SER A 139 -2.50 7.13 13.26
CA SER A 139 -1.69 6.54 12.19
C SER A 139 -2.36 5.30 11.58
N ILE A 140 -2.86 4.40 12.44
CA ILE A 140 -3.55 3.18 12.01
C ILE A 140 -4.87 3.52 11.31
N PHE A 141 -5.68 4.39 11.89
CA PHE A 141 -7.00 4.74 11.37
C PHE A 141 -6.91 5.54 10.08
N SER A 142 -5.98 6.48 9.97
CA SER A 142 -5.74 7.21 8.72
C SER A 142 -5.43 6.26 7.57
N HIS A 143 -4.58 5.25 7.82
CA HIS A 143 -4.29 4.22 6.83
C HIS A 143 -5.52 3.36 6.50
N LEU A 144 -6.31 2.94 7.49
CA LEU A 144 -7.49 2.11 7.27
C LEU A 144 -8.62 2.85 6.56
N LYS A 145 -8.89 4.11 6.92
CA LYS A 145 -9.98 4.96 6.38
C LYS A 145 -9.80 5.22 4.88
N ARG A 146 -8.56 5.28 4.40
CA ARG A 146 -8.22 5.33 2.97
C ARG A 146 -8.86 4.20 2.15
N PHE A 147 -8.95 2.99 2.72
CA PHE A 147 -9.42 1.79 2.03
C PHE A 147 -10.79 1.30 2.50
N TYR A 148 -11.24 1.78 3.66
CA TYR A 148 -12.52 1.45 4.27
C TYR A 148 -13.15 2.74 4.84
N PRO A 149 -13.77 3.58 4.00
CA PRO A 149 -14.34 4.85 4.45
C PRO A 149 -15.46 4.65 5.47
N ASP A 150 -16.24 3.57 5.34
CA ASP A 150 -17.37 3.23 6.22
C ASP A 150 -16.96 2.43 7.47
N ILE A 151 -15.66 2.44 7.82
CA ILE A 151 -15.20 1.69 8.99
C ILE A 151 -15.67 2.38 10.28
N ASN A 152 -16.80 1.91 10.81
CA ASN A 152 -17.30 2.32 12.13
C ASN A 152 -16.44 1.67 13.21
N LEU A 153 -15.28 2.28 13.48
CA LEU A 153 -14.45 1.95 14.63
C LEU A 153 -14.76 2.96 15.72
N TRP A 154 -15.46 2.51 16.75
CA TRP A 154 -15.66 3.27 17.97
C TRP A 154 -14.27 3.54 18.58
N VAL A 155 -13.84 4.80 18.55
CA VAL A 155 -12.71 5.28 19.34
C VAL A 155 -13.30 5.70 20.68
N PRO A 156 -12.83 5.17 21.82
CA PRO A 156 -13.28 5.67 23.12
C PRO A 156 -13.04 7.17 23.16
N GLU A 157 -14.09 7.96 23.43
CA GLU A 157 -13.90 9.38 23.69
C GLU A 157 -12.88 9.53 24.84
N PRO A 158 -11.87 10.39 24.68
CA PRO A 158 -10.89 10.64 25.72
C PRO A 158 -11.65 11.00 27.01
N LYS A 159 -11.40 10.24 28.08
CA LYS A 159 -12.00 10.53 29.40
C LYS A 159 -11.45 11.88 29.83
N ARG A 160 -12.21 12.96 29.56
CA ARG A 160 -11.97 14.36 29.96
C ARG A 160 -10.96 14.48 31.11
N CYS A 161 -9.68 14.67 30.78
CA CYS A 161 -8.79 15.36 31.69
C CYS A 161 -9.18 16.83 31.63
N VAL A 162 -9.63 17.36 32.77
CA VAL A 162 -9.94 18.77 32.98
C VAL A 162 -8.62 19.53 32.96
N VAL A 163 -8.13 19.83 31.76
CA VAL A 163 -7.15 20.89 31.52
C VAL A 163 -7.51 21.51 30.18
N SER A 164 -7.85 22.79 30.26
CA SER A 164 -8.25 23.66 29.17
C SER A 164 -7.36 23.50 27.94
N CYS A 165 -7.88 22.91 26.87
CA CYS A 165 -7.30 23.06 25.54
C CYS A 165 -8.44 23.35 24.56
N ALA A 166 -8.75 24.64 24.45
CA ALA A 166 -9.87 25.19 23.72
C ALA A 166 -9.68 25.24 22.19
N SER A 167 -8.81 24.43 21.57
CA SER A 167 -8.48 24.59 20.14
C SER A 167 -9.10 23.55 19.20
N TRP A 168 -9.60 22.42 19.69
CA TRP A 168 -10.02 21.32 18.79
C TRP A 168 -11.42 21.47 18.19
N ARG A 169 -12.29 22.32 18.75
CA ARG A 169 -13.68 22.49 18.25
C ARG A 169 -13.84 23.48 17.09
N GLN A 170 -12.80 24.22 16.71
CA GLN A 170 -12.92 25.30 15.72
C GLN A 170 -12.64 24.88 14.28
N LEU A 171 -12.24 23.63 14.01
CA LEU A 171 -11.90 23.18 12.65
C LEU A 171 -13.03 22.39 11.94
N GLU A 172 -14.16 22.11 12.59
CA GLU A 172 -15.28 21.36 11.99
C GLU A 172 -16.48 22.24 11.57
N GLN A 173 -16.43 23.57 11.74
CA GLN A 173 -17.51 24.47 11.33
C GLN A 173 -17.04 25.57 10.38
N GLN A 174 -16.78 25.20 9.12
CA GLN A 174 -17.12 26.07 7.99
C GLN A 174 -17.63 25.20 6.82
N PRO A 175 -18.96 24.98 6.71
CA PRO A 175 -19.53 24.60 5.44
C PRO A 175 -19.47 25.81 4.50
N GLY A 176 -18.71 25.67 3.41
CA GLY A 176 -18.68 26.66 2.34
C GLY A 176 -20.07 26.88 1.75
N GLU A 177 -20.56 28.11 1.83
CA GLU A 177 -21.77 28.55 1.15
C GLU A 177 -21.57 28.43 -0.37
N ARG A 178 -22.18 27.39 -0.95
CA ARG A 178 -22.48 27.35 -2.38
C ARG A 178 -23.64 28.33 -2.63
N SER A 179 -23.30 29.51 -3.13
CA SER A 179 -24.25 30.43 -3.77
C SER A 179 -24.93 29.74 -4.96
N LEU A 180 -26.16 29.27 -4.75
CA LEU A 180 -27.10 28.98 -5.82
C LEU A 180 -27.79 30.31 -6.18
N ARG A 181 -27.36 30.92 -7.28
CA ARG A 181 -28.14 31.95 -7.98
C ARG A 181 -29.37 31.29 -8.57
N ASN A 182 -30.57 31.76 -8.20
CA ASN A 182 -31.77 31.54 -8.99
C ASN A 182 -32.11 32.86 -9.73
N PRO A 183 -32.34 32.82 -11.06
CA PRO A 183 -32.66 33.98 -11.87
C PRO A 183 -34.17 34.19 -11.87
N GLN A 184 -34.68 35.13 -11.08
CA GLN A 184 -36.03 35.68 -11.23
C GLN A 184 -36.23 36.81 -10.23
N GLN A 185 -35.96 38.05 -10.66
CA GLN A 185 -36.63 39.28 -10.22
C GLN A 185 -35.98 40.47 -10.93
N GLU A 186 -36.34 40.63 -12.21
CA GLU A 186 -36.19 41.89 -12.92
C GLU A 186 -37.56 42.21 -13.51
N GLN A 187 -38.38 42.93 -12.73
CA GLN A 187 -39.54 43.69 -13.18
C GLN A 187 -40.02 44.63 -12.06
N ALA A 188 -40.19 45.90 -12.44
CA ALA A 188 -40.88 46.99 -11.75
C ALA A 188 -40.14 47.72 -10.61
N ARG A 189 -39.37 48.76 -10.95
CA ARG A 189 -39.84 50.16 -10.94
C ARG A 189 -38.75 51.11 -11.44
#